data_AF-A0A7S3C6Y4-F1
#
_entry.id   AF-A0A7S3C6Y4-F1
#
_cell.length_a   1.000
_cell.length_b   1.000
_cell.length_c   1.000
_cell.angle_alpha   90.00
_cell.angle_beta   90.00
_cell.angle_gamma   90.00
#
_symmetry.space_group_name_H-M   'P 1'
#
loop_
_entity.id
_entity.type
_entity.pdbx_description
1 polymer ?
#
loop_
_entity_poly.entity_id
_entity_poly.type
_entity_poly.pdbx_seq_one_letter_code
_entity_poly.pdbx_strand_id
1 'polypeptide(L)'
;MNTGGKATPPPMPLPMAVPTPHAGMHAYLSVAYLSSYEGIGIATIHCYGGCTCEPAEIDGHRPPAVTSGGGSSGGGSGGGGGGGGGGKGGGPPRQQFVSLWLQHRLEARLQRGALSCVVRVLLHNRTSSGGTKFKLGGLSISWDPRQDANASVAGEGLGGRVRERHAQGHAAGPSQCTTVAHSK
;
A
#
# COMPACT_ATOMS: atom_id res chain seq x y z
N MET A 1 7.96 30.83 30.80
CA MET A 1 8.46 29.69 30.01
C MET A 1 7.47 29.47 28.87
N ASN A 2 7.88 29.75 27.64
CA ASN A 2 6.97 29.86 26.49
C ASN A 2 7.04 28.55 25.68
N THR A 3 6.05 27.68 25.82
CA THR A 3 5.94 26.44 25.03
C THR A 3 5.39 26.82 23.65
N GLY A 4 6.28 27.19 22.74
CA GLY A 4 5.94 27.43 21.34
C GLY A 4 5.44 26.15 20.66
N GLY A 5 4.14 25.89 20.74
CA GLY A 5 3.48 24.82 20.02
C GLY A 5 3.58 25.07 18.52
N LYS A 6 4.44 24.30 17.83
CA LYS A 6 4.57 24.35 16.38
C LYS A 6 3.29 23.78 15.77
N ALA A 7 2.45 24.63 15.18
CA ALA A 7 1.19 24.23 14.58
C ALA A 7 1.43 23.15 13.49
N THR A 8 0.77 22.00 13.64
CA THR A 8 0.77 20.95 12.63
C THR A 8 0.01 21.46 11.40
N PRO A 9 0.60 21.44 10.19
CA PRO A 9 -0.10 21.88 8.99
C PRO A 9 -1.36 21.01 8.76
N PRO A 10 -2.47 21.61 8.30
CA PRO A 10 -3.69 20.86 8.03
C PRO A 10 -3.44 19.79 6.94
N PRO A 11 -4.08 18.61 7.04
CA PRO A 11 -3.96 17.57 6.02
C PRO A 11 -4.48 18.11 4.68
N MET A 12 -3.63 18.07 3.64
CA MET A 12 -4.02 18.49 2.29
C MET A 12 -4.83 17.37 1.60
N PRO A 13 -6.11 17.60 1.24
CA PRO A 13 -6.86 16.64 0.43
C PRO A 13 -6.35 16.69 -1.02
N LEU A 14 -6.07 15.52 -1.59
CA LEU A 14 -5.68 15.38 -3.00
C LEU A 14 -6.90 14.93 -3.82
N PRO A 15 -7.50 15.80 -4.66
CA PRO A 15 -8.60 15.40 -5.53
C PRO A 15 -8.08 14.56 -6.70
N MET A 16 -8.52 13.31 -6.82
CA MET A 16 -8.30 12.49 -8.01
C MET A 16 -9.51 12.57 -8.94
N ALA A 17 -9.32 13.10 -10.16
CA ALA A 17 -10.35 13.08 -11.19
C ALA A 17 -10.40 11.68 -11.84
N VAL A 18 -11.54 11.00 -11.72
CA VAL A 18 -11.75 9.65 -12.27
C VAL A 18 -12.67 9.78 -13.48
N PRO A 19 -12.31 9.27 -14.68
CA PRO A 19 -13.24 9.18 -15.80
C PRO A 19 -14.46 8.38 -15.35
N THR A 20 -15.65 8.93 -15.63
CA THR A 20 -16.94 8.61 -15.01
C THR A 20 -17.10 7.11 -14.71
N PRO A 21 -16.83 6.68 -13.47
CA PRO A 21 -16.92 5.26 -13.13
C PRO A 21 -18.38 4.85 -13.04
N HIS A 22 -18.70 3.67 -13.55
CA HIS A 22 -20.00 3.07 -13.29
C HIS A 22 -20.08 2.72 -11.80
N ALA A 23 -21.24 3.00 -11.23
CA ALA A 23 -21.52 2.84 -9.82
C ALA A 23 -21.29 1.40 -9.32
N GLY A 24 -20.54 1.25 -8.23
CA GLY A 24 -20.37 -0.05 -7.57
C GLY A 24 -19.20 -0.89 -8.09
N MET A 25 -18.37 -0.35 -8.99
CA MET A 25 -17.15 -0.98 -9.49
C MET A 25 -16.16 -1.32 -8.36
N HIS A 26 -15.56 -2.50 -8.47
CA HIS A 26 -14.37 -2.87 -7.72
C HIS A 26 -13.15 -2.10 -8.25
N ALA A 27 -12.50 -1.38 -7.34
CA ALA A 27 -11.28 -0.62 -7.60
C ALA A 27 -10.16 -1.06 -6.67
N TYR A 28 -8.94 -0.69 -7.02
CA TYR A 28 -7.73 -0.92 -6.26
C TYR A 28 -6.97 0.39 -6.11
N LEU A 29 -6.76 0.80 -4.87
CA LEU A 29 -5.91 1.92 -4.49
C LEU A 29 -4.49 1.40 -4.30
N SER A 30 -3.54 1.89 -5.09
CA SER A 30 -2.12 1.60 -4.96
C SER A 30 -1.40 2.79 -4.34
N VAL A 31 -0.65 2.54 -3.27
CA VAL A 31 0.16 3.53 -2.58
C VAL A 31 1.62 3.12 -2.64
N ALA A 32 2.43 3.92 -3.32
CA ALA A 32 3.88 3.75 -3.35
C ALA A 32 4.51 4.58 -2.21
N TYR A 33 5.40 3.99 -1.43
CA TYR A 33 6.04 4.63 -0.28
C TYR A 33 7.48 4.15 -0.09
N LEU A 34 8.32 4.96 0.56
CA LEU A 34 9.69 4.60 0.87
C LEU A 34 9.72 3.82 2.19
N SER A 35 10.26 2.61 2.14
CA SER A 35 10.58 1.80 3.31
C SER A 35 12.08 1.88 3.64
N SER A 36 12.44 1.94 4.92
CA SER A 36 13.83 2.06 5.39
C SER A 36 14.02 1.41 6.77
N TYR A 37 15.26 1.10 7.13
CA TYR A 37 15.60 0.54 8.46
C TYR A 37 15.53 1.58 9.58
N GLU A 38 15.78 2.85 9.28
CA GLU A 38 15.81 3.90 10.29
C GLU A 38 15.07 5.14 9.82
N GLY A 39 14.54 5.87 10.81
CA GLY A 39 13.97 7.19 10.61
C GLY A 39 12.63 7.25 9.86
N ILE A 40 11.95 6.13 9.63
CA ILE A 40 10.66 6.09 8.93
C ILE A 40 9.50 5.81 9.88
N GLY A 41 8.43 6.58 9.71
CA GLY A 41 7.23 6.53 10.54
C GLY A 41 6.15 5.59 10.00
N ILE A 42 5.01 5.60 10.68
CA ILE A 42 3.82 4.82 10.34
C ILE A 42 2.74 5.76 9.82
N ALA A 43 2.02 5.36 8.77
CA ALA A 43 0.88 6.11 8.24
C ALA A 43 -0.36 5.22 8.12
N THR A 44 -1.55 5.79 8.35
CA THR A 44 -2.82 5.12 8.05
C THR A 44 -3.49 5.76 6.84
N ILE A 45 -3.98 4.91 5.94
CA ILE A 45 -4.72 5.32 4.76
C ILE A 45 -6.22 5.13 5.02
N HIS A 46 -7.00 6.15 4.70
CA HIS A 46 -8.46 6.13 4.78
C HIS A 46 -9.08 6.62 3.47
N CYS A 47 -10.15 5.95 3.02
CA CYS A 47 -11.05 6.50 2.02
C CYS A 47 -12.09 7.40 2.70
N TYR A 48 -12.23 8.64 2.23
CA TYR A 48 -13.07 9.65 2.87
C TYR A 48 -14.26 10.10 2.01
N GLY A 49 -14.17 10.02 0.68
CA GLY A 49 -15.25 10.49 -0.20
C GLY A 49 -15.23 9.82 -1.56
N GLY A 50 -16.40 9.47 -2.09
CA GLY A 50 -16.60 8.86 -3.40
C GLY A 50 -16.05 7.44 -3.58
N CYS A 51 -15.39 6.90 -2.56
CA CYS A 51 -14.94 5.53 -2.47
C CYS A 51 -14.96 5.06 -1.01
N THR A 52 -15.05 3.75 -0.80
CA THR A 52 -14.92 3.11 0.51
C THR A 52 -13.78 2.09 0.48
N CYS A 53 -12.93 2.08 1.49
CA CYS A 53 -11.90 1.06 1.69
C CYS A 53 -11.70 0.83 3.18
N GLU A 54 -11.24 -0.37 3.55
CA GLU A 54 -10.83 -0.65 4.92
C GLU A 54 -9.59 0.20 5.27
N PRO A 55 -9.57 0.87 6.45
CA PRO A 55 -8.39 1.58 6.90
C PRO A 55 -7.17 0.66 6.95
N ALA A 56 -6.05 1.13 6.40
CA ALA A 56 -4.83 0.34 6.35
C ALA A 56 -3.66 1.09 6.96
N GLU A 57 -2.97 0.44 7.89
CA GLU A 57 -1.75 0.94 8.50
C GLU A 57 -0.53 0.44 7.72
N ILE A 58 0.31 1.38 7.27
CA ILE A 58 1.57 1.10 6.59
C ILE A 58 2.70 1.52 7.52
N ASP A 59 3.47 0.55 8.01
CA ASP A 59 4.76 0.80 8.62
C ASP A 59 5.83 0.88 7.54
N GLY A 60 6.43 2.06 7.39
CA GLY A 60 7.55 2.21 6.47
C GLY A 60 8.86 1.68 7.04
N HIS A 61 8.92 1.36 8.33
CA HIS A 61 10.08 0.68 8.90
C HIS A 61 10.17 -0.76 8.43
N ARG A 62 11.35 -1.15 7.98
CA ARG A 62 11.69 -2.53 7.71
C ARG A 62 12.60 -3.03 8.82
N PRO A 63 12.29 -4.14 9.52
CA PRO A 63 13.27 -4.72 10.42
C PRO A 63 14.49 -5.16 9.61
N PRO A 64 15.71 -5.10 10.19
CA PRO A 64 16.88 -5.68 9.55
C PRO A 64 16.52 -7.10 9.12
N ALA A 65 16.81 -7.45 7.87
CA ALA A 65 16.63 -8.82 7.43
C ALA A 65 17.41 -9.67 8.43
N VAL A 66 16.68 -10.42 9.26
CA VAL A 66 17.29 -11.49 10.02
C VAL A 66 17.86 -12.36 8.92
N THR A 67 19.18 -12.32 8.75
CA THR A 67 19.87 -13.35 8.01
C THR A 67 19.47 -14.59 8.77
N SER A 68 18.45 -15.27 8.26
CA SER A 68 18.05 -16.60 8.68
C SER A 68 19.29 -17.43 8.44
N GLY A 69 20.23 -17.41 9.39
CA GLY A 69 21.24 -18.43 9.49
C GLY A 69 20.41 -19.69 9.56
N GLY A 70 20.43 -20.47 8.48
CA GLY A 70 19.67 -21.70 8.37
C GLY A 70 19.98 -22.51 9.62
N GLY A 71 19.05 -22.47 10.57
CA GLY A 71 19.06 -23.33 11.73
C GLY A 71 18.71 -24.70 11.20
N SER A 72 19.70 -25.41 10.67
CA SER A 72 19.64 -26.85 10.53
C SER A 72 19.35 -27.39 11.92
N SER A 73 18.13 -27.89 12.10
CA SER A 73 17.71 -28.65 13.27
C SER A 73 18.50 -29.97 13.31
N GLY A 74 19.75 -29.89 13.77
CA GLY A 74 20.59 -31.05 14.08
C GLY A 74 20.55 -31.30 15.58
N GLY A 75 19.79 -32.30 16.01
CA GLY A 75 19.88 -32.85 17.36
C GLY A 75 21.25 -33.48 17.58
N GLY A 76 21.85 -33.24 18.74
CA GLY A 76 23.14 -33.82 19.10
C GLY A 76 23.47 -33.54 20.56
N SER A 77 23.15 -34.50 21.42
CA SER A 77 23.63 -34.59 22.79
C SER A 77 25.13 -34.94 22.79
N GLY A 78 25.94 -34.28 23.62
CA GLY A 78 27.32 -34.74 23.86
C GLY A 78 28.23 -33.63 24.33
N GLY A 79 28.75 -33.78 25.55
CA GLY A 79 29.58 -32.79 26.24
C GLY A 79 31.03 -32.68 25.74
N GLY A 80 31.83 -31.97 26.55
CA GLY A 80 33.28 -31.86 26.42
C GLY A 80 33.76 -30.42 26.42
N GLY A 81 34.43 -30.03 27.51
CA GLY A 81 35.11 -28.75 27.63
C GLY A 81 36.31 -28.62 26.70
N GLY A 82 36.74 -27.38 26.46
CA GLY A 82 37.96 -27.07 25.71
C GLY A 82 38.04 -25.57 25.44
N GLY A 83 39.05 -24.92 26.03
CA GLY A 83 39.34 -23.50 25.85
C GLY A 83 40.07 -23.16 24.56
N GLY A 84 40.26 -21.86 24.36
CA GLY A 84 40.97 -21.22 23.23
C GLY A 84 39.97 -20.55 22.29
N GLY A 85 40.05 -19.27 21.93
CA GLY A 85 41.19 -18.35 21.92
C GLY A 85 41.30 -17.76 20.52
N GLY A 86 41.05 -16.46 20.37
CA GLY A 86 41.46 -15.68 19.19
C GLY A 86 40.44 -15.57 18.05
N GLY A 87 40.24 -14.35 17.55
CA GLY A 87 39.49 -14.10 16.31
C GLY A 87 38.62 -12.84 16.33
N LYS A 88 39.15 -11.71 16.81
CA LYS A 88 38.56 -10.37 16.61
C LYS A 88 38.45 -10.09 15.12
N GLY A 89 37.27 -9.71 14.61
CA GLY A 89 37.17 -9.14 13.26
C GLY A 89 35.85 -9.31 12.52
N GLY A 90 34.87 -10.03 13.06
CA GLY A 90 33.51 -10.04 12.52
C GLY A 90 32.80 -8.73 12.84
N GLY A 91 33.22 -7.63 12.18
CA GLY A 91 32.44 -6.39 12.22
C GLY A 91 31.00 -6.71 11.80
N PRO A 92 29.99 -6.11 12.46
CA PRO A 92 28.60 -6.36 12.10
C PRO A 92 28.45 -6.18 10.59
N PRO A 93 27.70 -7.06 9.90
CA PRO A 93 27.50 -6.91 8.47
C PRO A 93 27.10 -5.47 8.24
N ARG A 94 27.87 -4.75 7.42
CA ARG A 94 27.57 -3.37 7.05
C ARG A 94 26.17 -3.42 6.47
N GLN A 95 25.17 -3.04 7.26
CA GLN A 95 23.81 -2.92 6.81
C GLN A 95 23.84 -1.85 5.74
N GLN A 96 23.83 -2.28 4.48
CA GLN A 96 23.66 -1.35 3.39
C GLN A 96 22.29 -0.72 3.63
N PHE A 97 22.29 0.60 3.87
CA PHE A 97 21.09 1.39 4.06
C PHE A 97 20.31 1.45 2.75
N VAL A 98 19.64 0.33 2.41
CA VAL A 98 18.83 0.27 1.20
C VAL A 98 17.44 0.72 1.59
N SER A 99 17.15 2.00 1.37
CA SER A 99 15.77 2.46 1.29
C SER A 99 15.15 1.90 0.01
N LEU A 100 13.95 1.34 0.10
CA LEU A 100 13.26 0.68 -1.00
C LEU A 100 11.91 1.33 -1.22
N TRP A 101 11.53 1.52 -2.48
CA TRP A 101 10.16 1.88 -2.82
C TRP A 101 9.30 0.63 -2.82
N LEU A 102 8.32 0.59 -1.91
CA LEU A 102 7.33 -0.48 -1.81
C LEU A 102 5.98 0.03 -2.32
N GLN A 103 5.13 -0.89 -2.76
CA GLN A 103 3.76 -0.59 -3.17
C GLN A 103 2.80 -1.40 -2.33
N HIS A 104 1.82 -0.72 -1.72
CA HIS A 104 0.71 -1.34 -1.00
C HIS A 104 -0.56 -1.22 -1.83
N ARG A 105 -1.35 -2.28 -1.93
CA ARG A 105 -2.57 -2.33 -2.72
C ARG A 105 -3.76 -2.59 -1.80
N LEU A 106 -4.74 -1.71 -1.84
CA LEU A 106 -5.96 -1.76 -1.06
C LEU A 106 -7.15 -1.96 -1.97
N GLU A 107 -8.08 -2.81 -1.56
CA GLU A 107 -9.38 -2.90 -2.21
C GLU A 107 -10.21 -1.67 -1.86
N ALA A 108 -10.79 -1.07 -2.88
CA ALA A 108 -11.66 0.09 -2.76
C ALA A 108 -12.92 -0.15 -3.58
N ARG A 109 -14.04 0.42 -3.13
CA ARG A 109 -15.30 0.37 -3.85
C ARG A 109 -15.73 1.78 -4.19
N LEU A 110 -15.94 2.05 -5.48
CA LEU A 110 -16.37 3.37 -5.94
C LEU A 110 -17.87 3.55 -5.68
N GLN A 111 -18.23 4.69 -5.09
CA GLN A 111 -19.63 5.02 -4.81
C GLN A 111 -20.36 5.43 -6.09
N ARG A 112 -21.69 5.18 -6.12
CA ARG A 112 -22.55 5.54 -7.25
C ARG A 112 -22.53 7.05 -7.48
N GLY A 113 -22.19 7.45 -8.72
CA GLY A 113 -22.18 8.87 -9.11
C GLY A 113 -20.98 9.67 -8.58
N ALA A 114 -20.01 9.01 -7.94
CA ALA A 114 -18.78 9.66 -7.50
C ALA A 114 -17.87 9.95 -8.70
N LEU A 115 -17.48 11.22 -8.85
CA LEU A 115 -16.53 11.67 -9.87
C LEU A 115 -15.08 11.65 -9.37
N SER A 116 -14.88 11.49 -8.07
CA SER A 116 -13.58 11.49 -7.42
C SER A 116 -13.56 10.54 -6.23
N CYS A 117 -12.38 9.97 -5.95
CA CYS A 117 -12.10 9.21 -4.73
C CYS A 117 -11.13 10.04 -3.87
N VAL A 118 -11.56 10.46 -2.69
CA VAL A 118 -10.76 11.24 -1.75
C VAL A 118 -10.09 10.28 -0.77
N VAL A 119 -8.77 10.21 -0.83
CA VAL A 119 -7.95 9.41 0.07
C VAL A 119 -7.22 10.35 1.04
N ARG A 120 -7.27 10.01 2.33
CA ARG A 120 -6.54 10.71 3.38
C ARG A 120 -5.42 9.81 3.91
N VAL A 121 -4.21 10.34 3.95
CA VAL A 121 -3.06 9.69 4.58
C VAL A 121 -2.77 10.42 5.89
N LEU A 122 -2.85 9.71 7.01
CA LEU A 122 -2.62 10.22 8.35
C LEU A 122 -1.27 9.71 8.85
N LEU A 123 -0.32 10.62 9.05
CA LEU A 123 0.98 10.30 9.62
C LEU A 123 0.87 10.20 11.14
N HIS A 124 1.31 9.08 11.72
CA HIS A 124 1.33 8.91 13.16
C HIS A 124 2.63 9.43 13.77
N ASN A 125 2.52 10.02 14.97
CA ASN A 125 3.67 10.36 15.81
C ASN A 125 4.19 9.14 16.59
N ARG A 126 4.15 7.96 15.97
CA ARG A 126 4.70 6.72 16.52
C ARG A 126 5.52 6.05 15.44
N THR A 127 6.63 5.44 15.87
CA THR A 127 7.70 5.00 14.98
C THR A 127 8.27 3.74 15.58
N SER A 128 8.48 2.71 14.79
CA SER A 128 9.19 1.49 15.23
C SER A 128 10.71 1.72 15.30
N SER A 129 11.23 2.77 14.64
CA SER A 129 12.68 3.08 14.55
C SER A 129 13.10 4.47 15.05
N GLY A 130 12.26 5.18 15.81
CA GLY A 130 12.58 6.50 16.39
C GLY A 130 12.48 7.72 15.47
N GLY A 131 11.93 7.61 14.24
CA GLY A 131 11.79 8.77 13.34
C GLY A 131 10.43 8.88 12.67
N THR A 132 9.94 10.11 12.48
CA THR A 132 8.55 10.43 12.11
C THR A 132 8.34 10.67 10.62
N LYS A 133 9.33 10.39 9.77
CA LYS A 133 9.25 10.73 8.33
C LYS A 133 8.54 9.60 7.58
N PHE A 134 7.54 9.93 6.77
CA PHE A 134 6.93 8.97 5.85
C PHE A 134 6.99 9.56 4.45
N LYS A 135 7.62 8.88 3.49
CA LYS A 135 7.73 9.38 2.12
C LYS A 135 6.77 8.62 1.22
N LEU A 136 5.86 9.35 0.60
CA LEU A 136 4.99 8.87 -0.46
C LEU A 136 5.66 9.09 -1.82
N GLY A 137 5.59 8.07 -2.68
CA GLY A 137 6.14 8.09 -4.03
C GLY A 137 5.06 8.26 -5.09
N GLY A 138 3.82 7.86 -4.77
CA GLY A 138 2.69 7.99 -5.66
C GLY A 138 1.43 7.38 -5.07
N LEU A 139 0.30 7.83 -5.59
CA LEU A 139 -1.00 7.30 -5.25
C LEU A 139 -1.80 7.15 -6.55
N SER A 140 -2.27 5.94 -6.82
CA SER A 140 -3.04 5.65 -8.03
C SER A 140 -4.24 4.80 -7.70
N ILE A 141 -5.29 4.97 -8.50
CA ILE A 141 -6.48 4.14 -8.44
C ILE A 141 -6.66 3.47 -9.80
N SER A 142 -6.92 2.17 -9.76
CA SER A 142 -7.16 1.33 -10.93
C SER A 142 -8.44 0.56 -10.71
N TRP A 143 -9.19 0.27 -11.77
CA TRP A 143 -10.39 -0.56 -11.70
C TRP A 143 -10.41 -1.47 -12.92
N ASP A 144 -10.96 -2.67 -12.76
CA ASP A 144 -11.13 -3.60 -13.87
C ASP A 144 -12.60 -3.56 -14.32
N PRO A 145 -12.91 -2.98 -15.49
CA PRO A 145 -14.28 -2.93 -15.99
C PRO A 145 -14.88 -4.31 -16.26
N ARG A 146 -14.08 -5.39 -16.27
CA ARG A 146 -14.55 -6.74 -16.62
C ARG A 146 -15.14 -7.52 -15.45
N GLN A 147 -14.82 -7.18 -14.19
CA GLN A 147 -15.36 -7.93 -13.05
C GLN A 147 -16.88 -7.76 -12.89
N ASP A 148 -17.45 -6.64 -13.32
CA ASP A 148 -18.89 -6.38 -13.17
C ASP A 148 -19.75 -7.04 -14.27
N ALA A 149 -19.13 -7.45 -15.38
CA ALA A 149 -19.83 -8.14 -16.47
C ALA A 149 -20.37 -9.52 -16.06
N ASN A 150 -19.84 -10.10 -14.99
CA ASN A 150 -20.28 -11.41 -14.48
C ASN A 150 -21.26 -11.31 -13.29
N ALA A 151 -21.37 -10.13 -12.64
CA ALA A 151 -22.26 -9.93 -11.50
C ALA A 151 -23.70 -9.55 -11.90
N SER A 152 -23.94 -9.25 -13.18
CA SER A 152 -25.20 -8.71 -13.70
C SER A 152 -26.15 -9.75 -14.32
N VAL A 153 -25.81 -11.05 -14.29
CA VAL A 153 -26.65 -12.12 -14.91
C VAL A 153 -27.44 -12.95 -13.88
N ALA A 154 -27.76 -12.40 -12.70
CA ALA A 154 -28.55 -13.09 -11.67
C ALA A 154 -29.94 -12.47 -11.41
N GLY A 155 -30.39 -11.49 -12.20
CA GLY A 155 -31.66 -10.80 -11.99
C GLY A 155 -32.50 -10.70 -13.26
N GLU A 156 -33.70 -11.27 -13.18
CA GLU A 156 -34.84 -11.11 -14.09
C GLU A 156 -34.79 -11.93 -15.40
N GLY A 157 -35.23 -13.18 -15.28
CA GLY A 157 -35.94 -13.82 -16.38
C GLY A 157 -37.28 -13.11 -16.60
N LEU A 158 -37.44 -12.46 -17.75
CA LEU A 158 -38.67 -12.43 -18.54
C LEU A 158 -38.27 -12.27 -20.01
N GLY A 159 -38.68 -13.23 -20.83
CA GLY A 159 -38.13 -13.52 -22.15
C GLY A 159 -38.29 -12.41 -23.19
N GLY A 160 -37.16 -12.02 -23.80
CA GLY A 160 -37.11 -11.28 -25.05
C GLY A 160 -35.95 -11.79 -25.90
N ARG A 161 -36.25 -12.35 -27.08
CA ARG A 161 -35.24 -12.77 -28.07
C ARG A 161 -34.42 -11.57 -28.50
N VAL A 162 -33.16 -11.50 -28.09
CA VAL A 162 -32.19 -10.55 -28.65
C VAL A 162 -31.35 -11.28 -29.68
N ARG A 163 -31.38 -10.78 -30.92
CA ARG A 163 -30.52 -11.22 -32.01
C ARG A 163 -29.07 -10.84 -31.69
N GLU A 164 -28.24 -11.87 -31.61
CA GLU A 164 -26.80 -11.81 -31.42
C GLU A 164 -26.14 -11.22 -32.67
N ARG A 165 -25.60 -10.00 -32.55
CA ARG A 165 -24.65 -9.44 -33.52
C ARG A 165 -23.25 -9.55 -32.93
N HIS A 166 -22.46 -10.44 -33.52
CA HIS A 166 -21.02 -10.54 -33.31
C HIS A 166 -20.35 -9.20 -33.61
N ALA A 167 -19.89 -8.52 -32.55
CA ALA A 167 -18.91 -7.45 -32.65
C ALA A 167 -17.61 -7.94 -32.02
N GLN A 168 -16.59 -8.16 -32.85
CA GLN A 168 -15.21 -8.36 -32.41
C GLN A 168 -14.71 -7.07 -31.75
N GLY A 169 -14.77 -7.02 -30.42
CA GLY A 169 -14.27 -5.90 -29.62
C GLY A 169 -12.80 -6.05 -29.28
N HIS A 170 -12.00 -5.05 -29.66
CA HIS A 170 -10.65 -4.86 -29.14
C HIS A 170 -10.69 -4.79 -27.61
N ALA A 171 -9.89 -5.64 -26.97
CA ALA A 171 -9.76 -5.72 -25.52
C ALA A 171 -9.24 -4.39 -24.95
N ALA A 172 -10.14 -3.52 -24.48
CA ALA A 172 -9.77 -2.34 -23.70
C ALA A 172 -8.98 -2.79 -22.45
N GLY A 173 -7.76 -2.27 -22.31
CA GLY A 173 -6.91 -2.50 -21.15
C GLY A 173 -7.42 -1.77 -19.90
N PRO A 174 -6.85 -2.06 -18.71
CA PRO A 174 -7.24 -1.40 -17.47
C PRO A 174 -7.03 0.12 -17.59
N SER A 175 -8.06 0.88 -17.23
CA SER A 175 -7.93 2.34 -17.09
C SER A 175 -7.16 2.66 -15.81
N GLN A 176 -6.13 3.50 -15.91
CA GLN A 176 -5.31 3.93 -14.78
C GLN A 176 -5.35 5.45 -14.64
N CYS A 177 -5.62 5.94 -13.43
CA CYS A 177 -5.41 7.34 -13.07
C CYS A 177 -4.26 7.42 -12.06
N THR A 178 -3.15 8.04 -12.46
CA THR A 178 -1.98 8.24 -11.60
C THR A 178 -1.92 9.69 -11.14
N THR A 179 -1.85 9.91 -9.83
CA THR A 179 -1.57 11.24 -9.26
C THR A 179 -0.22 11.17 -8.54
N VAL A 180 0.73 12.02 -8.97
CA VAL A 180 2.03 12.14 -8.30
C VAL A 180 1.89 13.20 -7.21
N ALA A 181 1.81 12.76 -5.97
CA ALA A 181 1.88 13.65 -4.81
C ALA A 181 3.35 14.06 -4.58
N HIS A 182 3.68 15.33 -4.83
CA HIS A 182 4.97 15.87 -4.44
C HIS A 182 4.91 16.34 -2.98
N SER A 183 5.57 15.64 -2.07
CA SER A 183 5.89 16.20 -0.75
C SER A 183 7.04 17.18 -0.92
N LYS A 184 6.82 18.46 -0.58
CA LYS A 184 7.93 19.39 -0.34
C LYS A 184 8.65 19.05 0.96
#